data_AF-A0A454CZA0-F1
#
_entry.id   AF-A0A454CZA0-F1
#
_cell.length_a   1.000
_cell.length_b   1.000
_cell.length_c   1.000
_cell.angle_alpha   90.00
_cell.angle_beta   90.00
_cell.angle_gamma   90.00
#
_symmetry.space_group_name_H-M   'P 1'
#
loop_
_entity.id
_entity.type
_entity.pdbx_description
1 polymer ?
#
loop_
_entity_poly.entity_id
_entity_poly.type
_entity_poly.pdbx_seq_one_letter_code
_entity_poly.pdbx_strand_id
1 'polypeptide(L)'
;MLAADLAVTDIIKEVLNIQLDNDGFAFLVDGNNNLVAYKDEKLSQKPLTELNPALTHSTMMTLAGEARLDTIQWPSQGDKLIYVAKVPNTDWSLGIVQDKQMAFASVSEQVTFTAIASIVLYLIIAAISTFIITRLLQPLQTLSDALSELSQGEGDLTQRIKIERMDEI
;
A
#
# COMPACT_ATOMS: atom_id res chain seq x y z
N MET A 1 -5.44 -46.41 -9.87
CA MET A 1 -5.61 -46.00 -8.46
C MET A 1 -4.29 -45.55 -7.83
N LEU A 2 -3.18 -46.27 -8.01
CA LEU A 2 -1.88 -45.90 -7.42
C LEU A 2 -1.34 -44.51 -7.83
N ALA A 3 -1.47 -44.13 -9.11
CA ALA A 3 -0.99 -42.82 -9.59
C ALA A 3 -1.81 -41.63 -9.08
N ALA A 4 -3.12 -41.81 -8.86
CA ALA A 4 -3.99 -40.79 -8.29
C ALA A 4 -3.72 -40.59 -6.79
N ASP A 5 -3.43 -41.68 -6.08
CA ASP A 5 -3.12 -41.68 -4.65
C ASP A 5 -1.75 -41.02 -4.35
N LEU A 6 -0.77 -41.23 -5.23
CA LEU A 6 0.53 -40.55 -5.18
C LEU A 6 0.39 -39.02 -5.37
N ALA A 7 -0.32 -38.59 -6.42
CA ALA A 7 -0.51 -37.16 -6.69
C ALA A 7 -1.25 -36.45 -5.55
N VAL A 8 -2.25 -37.11 -4.96
CA VAL A 8 -2.98 -36.60 -3.78
C VAL A 8 -2.05 -36.45 -2.57
N THR A 9 -1.25 -37.48 -2.29
CA THR A 9 -0.32 -37.46 -1.15
C THR A 9 0.74 -36.37 -1.30
N ASP A 10 1.20 -36.12 -2.52
CA ASP A 10 2.20 -35.10 -2.82
C ASP A 10 1.64 -33.68 -2.65
N ILE A 11 0.40 -33.41 -3.12
CA ILE A 11 -0.27 -32.12 -2.89
C ILE A 11 -0.45 -31.84 -1.40
N ILE A 12 -0.87 -32.83 -0.61
CA ILE A 12 -1.05 -32.68 0.84
C ILE A 12 0.29 -32.33 1.50
N LYS A 13 1.37 -33.04 1.15
CA LYS A 13 2.71 -32.76 1.68
C LYS A 13 3.22 -31.38 1.29
N GLU A 14 2.97 -30.96 0.06
CA GLU A 14 3.37 -29.64 -0.43
C GLU A 14 2.64 -28.57 0.38
N VAL A 15 1.31 -28.64 0.49
CA VAL A 15 0.51 -27.69 1.28
C VAL A 15 0.95 -27.60 2.75
N LEU A 16 1.28 -28.74 3.37
CA LEU A 16 1.76 -28.77 4.76
C LEU A 16 3.17 -28.16 4.93
N ASN A 17 4.00 -28.19 3.89
CA ASN A 17 5.36 -27.67 3.90
C ASN A 17 5.51 -26.26 3.31
N ILE A 18 4.42 -25.66 2.80
CA ILE A 18 4.46 -24.28 2.31
C ILE A 18 4.84 -23.35 3.48
N GLN A 19 5.99 -22.70 3.35
CA GLN A 19 6.36 -21.56 4.18
C GLN A 19 5.82 -20.31 3.51
N LEU A 20 4.79 -19.71 4.10
CA LEU A 20 4.25 -18.43 3.68
C LEU A 20 4.81 -17.33 4.58
N ASP A 21 5.26 -16.25 3.96
CA ASP A 21 5.61 -15.02 4.68
C ASP A 21 4.37 -14.40 5.35
N ASN A 22 4.60 -13.44 6.24
CA ASN A 22 3.56 -12.60 6.86
C ASN A 22 2.54 -13.39 7.71
N ASP A 23 3.04 -14.30 8.55
CA ASP A 23 2.22 -15.22 9.37
C ASP A 23 1.17 -15.97 8.52
N GLY A 24 1.59 -16.36 7.32
CA GLY A 24 0.74 -17.03 6.37
C GLY A 24 0.65 -18.53 6.60
N PHE A 25 -0.46 -19.11 6.18
CA PHE A 25 -0.65 -20.55 6.16
C PHE A 25 -1.59 -20.96 5.02
N ALA A 26 -1.46 -22.21 4.61
CA ALA A 26 -2.34 -22.82 3.63
C ALA A 26 -3.25 -23.86 4.31
N PHE A 27 -4.40 -24.09 3.68
CA PHE A 27 -5.29 -25.19 4.01
C PHE A 27 -5.91 -25.76 2.74
N LEU A 28 -6.23 -27.05 2.77
CA LEU A 28 -6.89 -27.74 1.67
C LEU A 28 -8.27 -28.20 2.14
N VAL A 29 -9.30 -27.99 1.32
CA VAL A 29 -10.66 -28.46 1.58
C VAL A 29 -11.22 -29.30 0.45
N ASP A 30 -12.09 -30.24 0.82
CA ASP A 30 -12.84 -31.07 -0.12
C ASP A 30 -14.13 -30.40 -0.63
N GLY A 31 -14.83 -31.06 -1.55
CA GLY A 31 -16.09 -30.56 -2.11
C GLY A 31 -17.24 -30.44 -1.09
N ASN A 32 -17.11 -31.07 0.08
CA ASN A 32 -18.08 -30.97 1.18
C ASN A 32 -17.70 -29.89 2.21
N ASN A 33 -16.68 -29.07 1.93
CA ASN A 33 -16.15 -28.04 2.82
C ASN A 33 -15.51 -28.60 4.12
N ASN A 34 -14.96 -29.81 4.07
CA ASN A 34 -14.16 -30.39 5.14
C ASN A 34 -12.67 -30.15 4.90
N LEU A 35 -11.91 -29.95 5.97
CA LEU A 35 -10.46 -29.81 5.94
C LEU A 35 -9.81 -31.14 5.56
N VAL A 36 -9.06 -31.14 4.46
CA VAL A 36 -8.22 -32.26 4.03
C VAL A 36 -6.81 -32.12 4.61
N ALA A 37 -6.25 -30.92 4.56
CA ALA A 37 -4.91 -30.63 5.07
C ALA A 37 -4.87 -29.26 5.77
N TYR A 38 -4.26 -29.22 6.94
CA TYR A 38 -3.99 -28.02 7.72
C TYR A 38 -2.83 -28.27 8.69
N LYS A 39 -2.14 -27.21 9.14
CA LYS A 39 -0.97 -27.30 10.04
C LYS A 39 -1.25 -28.06 11.34
N ASP A 40 -2.49 -28.01 11.84
CA ASP A 40 -2.93 -28.80 12.99
C ASP A 40 -3.69 -30.03 12.51
N GLU A 41 -3.05 -31.19 12.58
CA GLU A 41 -3.62 -32.48 12.16
C GLU A 41 -4.91 -32.84 12.92
N LYS A 42 -5.13 -32.29 14.12
CA LYS A 42 -6.35 -32.53 14.90
C LYS A 42 -7.61 -31.97 14.25
N LEU A 43 -7.45 -31.05 13.29
CA LEU A 43 -8.53 -30.46 12.52
C LEU A 43 -8.73 -31.17 11.17
N SER A 44 -7.95 -32.20 10.86
CA SER A 44 -8.16 -33.00 9.65
C SER A 44 -9.54 -33.67 9.66
N GLN A 45 -10.20 -33.66 8.51
CA GLN A 45 -11.55 -34.17 8.24
C GLN A 45 -12.67 -33.46 9.01
N LYS A 46 -12.37 -32.35 9.69
CA LYS A 46 -13.38 -31.53 10.35
C LYS A 46 -13.93 -30.46 9.40
N PRO A 47 -15.13 -29.91 9.67
CA PRO A 47 -15.66 -28.80 8.89
C PRO A 47 -14.71 -27.60 8.91
N LEU A 48 -14.50 -26.95 7.75
CA LEU A 48 -13.68 -25.73 7.65
C LEU A 48 -14.19 -24.61 8.60
N THR A 49 -15.47 -24.65 8.94
CA THR A 49 -16.09 -23.70 9.87
C THR A 49 -15.58 -23.82 11.31
N GLU A 50 -14.97 -24.94 11.71
CA GLU A 50 -14.25 -25.04 12.99
C GLU A 50 -12.99 -24.17 13.02
N LEU A 51 -12.35 -24.00 11.85
CA LEU A 51 -11.20 -23.12 11.72
C LEU A 51 -11.64 -21.65 11.66
N ASN A 52 -12.67 -21.36 10.87
CA ASN A 52 -13.27 -20.03 10.80
C ASN A 52 -14.76 -20.12 10.38
N PRO A 53 -15.71 -19.70 11.25
CA PRO A 53 -17.15 -19.76 10.95
C PRO A 53 -17.59 -19.01 9.68
N ALA A 54 -16.82 -18.01 9.24
CA ALA A 54 -17.12 -17.24 8.04
C ALA A 54 -16.80 -18.01 6.73
N LEU A 55 -15.97 -19.07 6.81
CA LEU A 55 -15.60 -19.92 5.67
C LEU A 55 -16.63 -21.02 5.41
N THR A 56 -17.85 -20.59 5.13
CA THR A 56 -18.95 -21.46 4.71
C THR A 56 -18.73 -21.97 3.28
N HIS A 57 -19.43 -23.03 2.88
CA HIS A 57 -19.34 -23.58 1.53
C HIS A 57 -19.65 -22.54 0.45
N SER A 58 -20.67 -21.71 0.64
CA SER A 58 -21.00 -20.62 -0.31
C SER A 58 -19.89 -19.59 -0.40
N THR A 59 -19.32 -19.16 0.74
CA THR A 59 -18.17 -18.26 0.78
C THR A 59 -17.00 -18.85 -0.01
N MET A 60 -16.70 -20.13 0.21
CA MET A 60 -15.60 -20.81 -0.48
C MET A 60 -15.82 -20.90 -1.99
N MET A 61 -17.05 -21.19 -2.44
CA MET A 61 -17.39 -21.22 -3.86
C MET A 61 -17.24 -19.84 -4.52
N THR A 62 -17.64 -18.77 -3.84
CA THR A 62 -17.46 -17.40 -4.34
C THR A 62 -15.98 -17.05 -4.47
N LEU A 63 -15.20 -17.27 -3.41
CA LEU A 63 -13.76 -16.99 -3.41
C LEU A 63 -13.02 -17.79 -4.50
N ALA A 64 -13.35 -19.08 -4.66
CA ALA A 64 -12.76 -19.96 -5.66
C ALA A 64 -13.20 -19.62 -7.10
N GLY A 65 -14.40 -19.07 -7.27
CA GLY A 65 -14.96 -18.71 -8.58
C GLY A 65 -14.43 -17.38 -9.12
N GLU A 66 -14.24 -16.40 -8.24
CA GLU A 66 -13.74 -15.07 -8.61
C GLU A 66 -12.21 -15.03 -8.72
N ALA A 67 -11.52 -16.00 -8.11
CA ALA A 67 -10.05 -16.09 -8.10
C ALA A 67 -9.38 -14.75 -7.73
N ARG A 68 -9.95 -14.05 -6.73
CA ARG A 68 -9.45 -12.77 -6.22
C ARG A 68 -9.03 -12.88 -4.76
N LEU A 69 -8.12 -12.01 -4.37
CA LEU A 69 -7.81 -11.77 -2.97
C LEU A 69 -9.01 -11.08 -2.30
N ASP A 70 -9.41 -11.59 -1.14
CA ASP A 70 -10.43 -10.96 -0.30
C ASP A 70 -9.91 -10.79 1.14
N THR A 71 -10.60 -9.97 1.93
CA THR A 71 -10.32 -9.80 3.36
C THR A 71 -11.36 -10.54 4.18
N ILE A 72 -10.93 -11.33 5.14
CA ILE A 72 -11.80 -12.03 6.09
C ILE A 72 -11.34 -11.79 7.52
N GLN A 73 -12.31 -11.70 8.44
CA GLN A 73 -12.02 -11.70 9.87
C GLN A 73 -11.60 -13.09 10.32
N TRP A 74 -10.46 -13.16 11.01
CA TRP A 74 -9.98 -14.39 11.60
C TRP A 74 -10.18 -14.37 13.12
N PRO A 75 -10.82 -15.41 13.71
CA PRO A 75 -11.08 -15.45 15.15
C PRO A 75 -9.83 -15.18 15.98
N SER A 76 -9.90 -14.18 16.84
CA SER A 76 -8.80 -13.76 17.74
C SER A 76 -7.49 -13.33 17.05
N GLN A 77 -7.49 -13.12 15.73
CA GLN A 77 -6.31 -12.76 14.93
C GLN A 77 -6.54 -11.55 14.00
N GLY A 78 -7.79 -11.07 13.86
CA GLY A 78 -8.11 -9.85 13.09
C GLY A 78 -8.22 -10.07 11.59
N ASP A 79 -8.07 -9.01 10.79
CA ASP A 79 -8.15 -9.04 9.33
C ASP A 79 -7.04 -9.91 8.73
N LYS A 80 -7.42 -10.92 7.96
CA LYS A 80 -6.50 -11.68 7.11
C LYS A 80 -6.89 -11.56 5.65
N LEU A 81 -5.89 -11.62 4.77
CA LEU A 81 -6.08 -11.79 3.34
C LEU A 81 -6.27 -13.26 3.04
N ILE A 82 -7.23 -13.59 2.19
CA ILE A 82 -7.49 -14.95 1.74
C ILE A 82 -7.55 -15.01 0.22
N TYR A 83 -6.91 -16.04 -0.33
CA TYR A 83 -7.00 -16.42 -1.73
C TYR A 83 -7.41 -17.88 -1.81
N VAL A 84 -8.31 -18.21 -2.75
CA VAL A 84 -8.80 -19.56 -2.92
C VAL A 84 -8.70 -19.97 -4.38
N ALA A 85 -8.08 -21.12 -4.64
CA ALA A 85 -7.97 -21.71 -5.95
C ALA A 85 -8.54 -23.13 -5.96
N LYS A 86 -9.22 -23.50 -7.05
CA LYS A 86 -9.63 -24.89 -7.28
C LYS A 86 -8.44 -25.73 -7.72
N VAL A 87 -8.32 -26.94 -7.17
CA VAL A 87 -7.31 -27.91 -7.59
C VAL A 87 -7.79 -28.63 -8.85
N PRO A 88 -7.04 -28.58 -9.98
CA PRO A 88 -7.47 -29.19 -11.23
C PRO A 88 -7.78 -30.68 -11.10
N ASN A 89 -8.82 -31.14 -11.82
CA ASN A 89 -9.24 -32.55 -11.86
C ASN A 89 -9.66 -33.14 -10.50
N THR A 90 -10.03 -32.30 -9.53
CA THR A 90 -10.55 -32.72 -8.22
C THR A 90 -11.68 -31.78 -7.77
N ASP A 91 -12.43 -32.18 -6.76
CA ASP A 91 -13.40 -31.31 -6.08
C ASP A 91 -12.76 -30.46 -4.96
N TRP A 92 -11.43 -30.37 -4.92
CA TRP A 92 -10.70 -29.72 -3.84
C TRP A 92 -10.44 -28.25 -4.12
N SER A 93 -10.33 -27.47 -3.03
CA SER A 93 -9.92 -26.08 -3.07
C SER A 93 -8.77 -25.83 -2.11
N LEU A 94 -7.75 -25.13 -2.59
CA LEU A 94 -6.61 -24.65 -1.83
C LEU A 94 -6.90 -23.22 -1.36
N GLY A 95 -6.92 -23.03 -0.03
CA GLY A 95 -6.96 -21.72 0.60
C GLY A 95 -5.57 -21.29 1.05
N ILE A 96 -5.18 -20.07 0.72
CA ILE A 96 -3.97 -19.41 1.22
C ILE A 96 -4.40 -18.20 2.03
N VAL A 97 -3.87 -18.07 3.24
CA VAL A 97 -4.23 -17.00 4.17
C VAL A 97 -2.96 -16.31 4.64
N GLN A 98 -2.97 -14.98 4.72
CA GLN A 98 -1.86 -14.17 5.25
C GLN A 98 -2.37 -13.04 6.15
N ASP A 99 -1.56 -12.60 7.10
CA ASP A 99 -1.90 -11.41 7.90
C ASP A 99 -1.89 -10.15 7.03
N LYS A 100 -3.00 -9.40 7.05
CA LYS A 100 -3.16 -8.22 6.20
C LYS A 100 -2.19 -7.10 6.60
N GLN A 101 -1.97 -6.88 7.89
CA GLN A 101 -1.10 -5.80 8.34
C GLN A 101 0.35 -6.10 7.97
N MET A 102 0.80 -7.33 8.16
CA MET A 102 2.15 -7.75 7.78
C MET A 102 2.35 -7.71 6.26
N ALA A 103 1.38 -8.21 5.48
CA ALA A 103 1.44 -8.17 4.01
C ALA A 103 1.57 -6.75 3.45
N PHE A 104 0.97 -5.75 4.10
CA PHE A 104 1.04 -4.35 3.69
C PHE A 104 2.06 -3.51 4.48
N ALA A 105 2.81 -4.08 5.42
CA ALA A 105 3.72 -3.33 6.28
C ALA A 105 4.82 -2.60 5.49
N SER A 106 5.44 -3.29 4.53
CA SER A 106 6.48 -2.68 3.68
C SER A 106 5.91 -1.59 2.75
N VAL A 107 4.64 -1.72 2.36
CA VAL A 107 3.95 -0.74 1.50
C VAL A 107 3.62 0.51 2.30
N SER A 108 3.14 0.36 3.54
CA SER A 108 2.78 1.51 4.37
C SER A 108 4.01 2.37 4.71
N GLU A 109 5.17 1.76 4.98
CA GLU A 109 6.42 2.47 5.21
C GLU A 109 6.85 3.29 3.98
N GLN A 110 6.79 2.72 2.78
CA GLN A 110 7.10 3.42 1.53
C GLN A 110 6.16 4.59 1.27
N VAL A 111 4.86 4.43 1.54
CA VAL A 111 3.87 5.49 1.41
C VAL A 111 4.19 6.63 2.36
N THR A 112 4.51 6.34 3.63
CA THR A 112 4.89 7.36 4.61
C THR A 112 6.16 8.09 4.20
N PHE A 113 7.20 7.36 3.78
CA PHE A 113 8.44 7.98 3.29
C PHE A 113 8.18 8.91 2.10
N THR A 114 7.43 8.44 1.11
CA THR A 114 7.08 9.21 -0.09
C THR A 114 6.27 10.46 0.25
N ALA A 115 5.32 10.36 1.19
CA ALA A 115 4.55 11.49 1.66
C ALA A 115 5.44 12.56 2.33
N ILE A 116 6.35 12.16 3.22
CA ILE A 116 7.29 13.07 3.89
C ILE A 116 8.21 13.73 2.86
N ALA A 117 8.82 12.94 1.97
CA ALA A 117 9.69 13.46 0.91
C ALA A 117 8.97 14.47 0.02
N SER A 118 7.71 14.20 -0.32
CA SER A 118 6.89 15.10 -1.14
C SER A 118 6.61 16.42 -0.42
N ILE A 119 6.25 16.38 0.88
CA ILE A 119 6.04 17.58 1.69
C ILE A 119 7.30 18.43 1.76
N VAL A 120 8.46 17.81 2.02
CA VAL A 120 9.74 18.52 2.06
C VAL A 120 10.05 19.17 0.72
N LEU A 121 9.84 18.46 -0.38
CA LEU A 121 10.03 18.99 -1.73
C LEU A 121 9.13 20.20 -2.00
N TYR A 122 7.85 20.14 -1.62
CA TYR A 122 6.93 21.27 -1.77
C TYR A 122 7.39 22.50 -0.98
N LEU A 123 7.88 22.32 0.25
CA LEU A 123 8.40 23.42 1.06
C LEU A 123 9.62 24.07 0.43
N ILE A 124 10.54 23.27 -0.12
CA ILE A 124 11.74 23.77 -0.81
C ILE A 124 11.32 24.59 -2.04
N ILE A 125 10.43 24.06 -2.87
CA ILE A 125 9.93 24.78 -4.06
C ILE A 125 9.25 26.08 -3.65
N ALA A 126 8.35 26.05 -2.65
CA ALA A 126 7.68 27.24 -2.16
C ALA A 126 8.67 28.30 -1.66
N ALA A 127 9.68 27.90 -0.88
CA ALA A 127 10.71 28.81 -0.38
C ALA A 127 11.51 29.45 -1.53
N ILE A 128 11.94 28.65 -2.52
CA ILE A 128 12.66 29.15 -3.69
C ILE A 128 11.77 30.10 -4.52
N SER A 129 10.52 29.72 -4.78
CA SER A 129 9.57 30.56 -5.51
C SER A 129 9.33 31.88 -4.80
N THR A 130 9.09 31.87 -3.47
CA THR A 130 8.92 33.10 -2.69
C THR A 130 10.18 33.97 -2.75
N PHE A 131 11.37 33.38 -2.61
CA PHE A 131 12.64 34.12 -2.70
C PHE A 131 12.84 34.79 -4.07
N ILE A 132 12.56 34.08 -5.15
CA ILE A 132 12.68 34.61 -6.51
C ILE A 132 11.67 35.73 -6.74
N ILE A 133 10.40 35.50 -6.37
CA ILE A 133 9.32 36.48 -6.56
C ILE A 133 9.61 37.77 -5.78
N THR A 134 10.03 37.68 -4.52
CA THR A 134 10.33 38.88 -3.72
C THR A 134 11.50 39.65 -4.30
N ARG A 135 12.57 38.98 -4.73
CA ARG A 135 13.74 39.62 -5.34
C ARG A 135 13.43 40.28 -6.69
N LEU A 136 12.54 39.68 -7.51
CA LEU A 136 12.12 40.23 -8.80
C LEU A 136 11.14 41.41 -8.65
N LEU A 137 10.26 41.39 -7.64
CA LEU A 137 9.26 42.43 -7.41
C LEU A 137 9.79 43.60 -6.57
N GLN A 138 10.86 43.40 -5.79
CA GLN A 138 11.47 44.44 -4.95
C GLN A 138 11.80 45.75 -5.71
N PRO A 139 12.41 45.74 -6.92
CA PRO A 139 12.70 46.98 -7.65
C PRO A 139 11.43 47.67 -8.20
N LEU A 140 10.36 46.91 -8.45
CA LEU A 140 9.08 47.46 -8.92
C LEU A 140 8.38 48.24 -7.81
N GLN A 141 8.49 47.79 -6.56
CA GLN A 141 8.00 48.55 -5.41
C GLN A 141 8.71 49.90 -5.32
N THR A 142 10.04 49.92 -5.45
CA THR A 142 10.84 51.16 -5.40
C THR A 142 10.51 52.13 -6.54
N LEU A 143 10.28 51.62 -7.75
CA LEU A 143 9.86 52.43 -8.90
C LEU A 143 8.44 52.98 -8.72
N SER A 144 7.52 52.18 -8.18
CA SER A 144 6.16 52.59 -7.87
C SER A 144 6.15 53.70 -6.80
N ASP A 145 6.97 53.56 -5.76
CA ASP A 145 7.09 54.55 -4.69
C ASP A 145 7.69 55.87 -5.22
N ALA A 146 8.74 55.80 -6.03
CA ALA A 146 9.35 56.99 -6.65
C ALA A 146 8.39 57.71 -7.62
N LEU A 147 7.58 56.98 -8.38
CA LEU A 147 6.53 57.57 -9.23
C LEU A 147 5.42 58.21 -8.39
N SER A 148 5.09 57.64 -7.23
CA SER A 148 4.14 58.22 -6.28
C SER A 148 4.65 59.53 -5.70
N GLU A 149 5.91 59.57 -5.24
CA GLU A 149 6.59 60.79 -4.75
C GLU A 149 6.65 61.89 -5.82
N LEU A 150 6.99 61.54 -7.07
CA LEU A 150 6.99 62.47 -8.20
C LEU A 150 5.58 63.02 -8.51
N SER A 151 4.52 62.24 -8.29
CA SER A 151 3.14 62.67 -8.47
C SER A 151 2.60 63.54 -7.32
N GLN A 152 3.20 63.45 -6.12
CA GLN A 152 2.73 64.14 -4.91
C GLN A 152 3.42 65.50 -4.63
N GLY A 153 4.49 65.85 -5.34
CA GLY A 153 4.82 67.26 -5.59
C GLY A 153 6.05 67.89 -4.92
N GLU A 154 7.17 67.18 -4.76
CA GLU A 154 8.46 67.80 -4.34
C GLU A 154 9.66 67.37 -5.22
N GLY A 155 9.51 67.43 -6.55
CA GLY A 155 10.57 67.09 -7.51
C GLY A 155 11.76 68.07 -7.51
N ASP A 156 12.63 68.03 -6.49
CA ASP A 156 13.98 68.59 -6.54
C ASP A 156 14.90 67.66 -7.34
N LEU A 157 15.13 68.03 -8.60
CA LEU A 157 15.91 67.28 -9.60
C LEU A 157 17.43 67.30 -9.37
N THR A 158 17.90 67.62 -8.16
CA THR A 158 19.35 67.73 -7.85
C THR A 158 19.94 66.48 -7.19
N GLN A 159 19.15 65.44 -6.90
CA GLN A 159 19.63 64.20 -6.29
C GLN A 159 20.36 63.31 -7.31
N ARG A 160 21.70 63.28 -7.22
CA ARG A 160 22.58 62.38 -7.97
C ARG A 160 22.32 60.93 -7.56
N ILE A 161 21.88 60.11 -8.51
CA ILE A 161 21.84 58.65 -8.38
C ILE A 161 23.26 58.13 -8.13
N LYS A 162 23.49 57.58 -6.93
CA LYS A 162 24.67 56.77 -6.61
C LYS A 162 24.43 55.38 -7.18
N ILE A 163 24.97 55.12 -8.36
CA ILE A 163 24.98 53.77 -8.94
C ILE A 163 26.05 52.97 -8.18
N GLU A 164 25.66 52.28 -7.12
CA GLU A 164 26.46 51.17 -6.60
C GLU A 164 26.29 49.98 -7.53
N ARG A 165 27.17 49.94 -8.53
CA ARG A 165 27.40 48.80 -9.40
C ARG A 165 28.21 47.78 -8.58
N MET A 166 27.56 46.72 -8.09
CA MET A 166 28.24 45.50 -7.65
C MET A 166 28.02 44.45 -8.72
N ASP A 167 28.85 44.57 -9.75
CA ASP A 167 29.12 43.53 -10.73
C ASP A 167 30.56 43.11 -10.46
N GLU A 168 30.76 41.93 -9.86
CA GLU A 168 31.95 41.07 -10.03
C GLU A 168 31.82 39.78 -9.17
N ILE A 169 31.57 38.67 -9.89
CA ILE A 169 31.74 37.22 -9.59
C ILE A 169 30.81 36.56 -8.55
#